data_AF-T1KWF5-F1
#
_entry.id   AF-T1KWF5-F1
#
_cell.length_a   1.000
_cell.length_b   1.000
_cell.length_c   1.000
_cell.angle_alpha   90.00
_cell.angle_beta   90.00
_cell.angle_gamma   90.00
#
_symmetry.space_group_name_H-M   'P 1'
#
loop_
_entity.id
_entity.type
_entity.pdbx_description
1 polymer ?
#
loop_
_entity_poly.entity_id
_entity_poly.type
_entity_poly.pdbx_seq_one_letter_code
_entity_poly.pdbx_strand_id
1 'polypeptide(L)'
;MFVIVGKIKSLKEDVEKFEFVIEDDTDEIAVVKWKDDSQCEMANYLVRLNGTISKSNSVLSFNAIKLEAINYQAIINHTLFVLNANLELEVLKLKTCGQNKRDVKMKQQSLANKFTPESRHETMLKAISEFKDEIGVSFHELQRKCHDLDDVAFKDIINDLIANGLIFATIDDKHFLACDL
;
A
#
# COMPACT_ATOMS: atom_id res chain seq x y z
N MET A 1 1.27 10.21 -4.83
CA MET A 1 1.65 11.53 -4.28
C MET A 1 2.96 11.37 -3.55
N PHE A 2 3.90 12.28 -3.73
CA PHE A 2 5.25 12.20 -3.19
C PHE A 2 5.49 13.37 -2.22
N VAL A 3 6.34 13.13 -1.24
CA VAL A 3 6.78 14.13 -0.27
C VAL A 3 8.29 14.24 -0.40
N ILE A 4 8.79 15.46 -0.58
CA ILE A 4 10.22 15.76 -0.67
C ILE A 4 10.56 16.78 0.41
N VAL A 5 11.71 16.62 1.03
CA VAL A 5 12.24 17.55 2.03
C VAL A 5 13.65 17.94 1.64
N GLY A 6 13.94 19.23 1.65
CA GLY A 6 15.29 19.71 1.34
C GLY A 6 15.43 21.22 1.48
N LYS A 7 16.57 21.74 1.03
CA LYS A 7 16.89 23.16 1.07
C LYS A 7 16.67 23.79 -0.31
N ILE A 8 16.08 24.98 -0.35
CA ILE A 8 15.95 25.76 -1.58
C ILE A 8 17.32 26.36 -1.94
N LYS A 9 17.89 25.96 -3.08
CA LYS A 9 19.19 26.43 -3.58
C LYS A 9 19.06 27.64 -4.49
N SER A 10 18.06 27.62 -5.37
CA SER A 10 17.76 28.73 -6.26
C SER A 10 16.26 28.91 -6.40
N LEU A 11 15.83 30.17 -6.56
CA LEU A 11 14.45 30.55 -6.78
C LEU A 11 14.40 31.44 -8.02
N LYS A 12 13.61 31.02 -9.01
CA LYS A 12 13.25 31.79 -10.19
C LYS A 12 11.75 32.03 -10.12
N GLU A 13 11.38 33.30 -10.02
CA GLU A 13 9.99 33.71 -10.01
C GLU A 13 9.58 34.09 -11.43
N ASP A 14 8.51 33.44 -11.91
CA ASP A 14 7.83 33.77 -13.16
C ASP A 14 6.46 34.38 -12.82
N VAL A 15 5.73 34.88 -13.82
CA VAL A 15 4.43 35.55 -13.63
C VAL A 15 3.39 34.58 -13.05
N GLU A 16 3.37 33.33 -13.51
CA GLU A 16 2.33 32.33 -13.16
C GLU A 16 2.84 31.22 -12.22
N LYS A 17 4.16 31.08 -12.07
CA LYS A 17 4.77 29.95 -11.36
C LYS A 17 6.07 30.34 -10.66
N PHE A 18 6.41 29.58 -9.63
CA PHE A 18 7.72 29.55 -9.01
C PHE A 18 8.47 28.31 -9.50
N GLU A 19 9.65 28.53 -10.05
CA GLU A 19 10.60 27.47 -10.36
C GLU A 19 11.75 27.53 -9.37
N PHE A 20 11.99 26.46 -8.64
CA PHE A 20 13.10 26.40 -7.69
C PHE A 20 13.77 25.05 -7.73
N VAL A 21 15.04 25.04 -7.33
CA VAL A 21 15.82 23.82 -7.20
C VAL A 21 15.92 23.48 -5.72
N ILE A 22 15.48 22.28 -5.37
CA ILE A 22 15.68 21.71 -4.05
C ILE A 22 16.90 20.81 -4.07
N GLU A 23 17.78 21.03 -3.11
CA GLU A 23 18.94 20.21 -2.82
C GLU A 23 18.66 19.42 -1.54
N ASP A 24 18.77 18.09 -1.62
CA ASP A 24 18.88 17.20 -0.48
C ASP A 24 20.30 16.58 -0.42
N ASP A 25 20.56 15.72 0.55
CA ASP A 25 21.88 15.06 0.68
C ASP A 25 22.16 14.02 -0.42
N THR A 26 21.20 13.77 -1.33
CA THR A 26 21.28 12.77 -2.40
C THR A 26 21.51 13.42 -3.75
N ASP A 27 20.65 14.36 -4.16
CA ASP A 27 20.70 15.03 -5.45
C ASP A 27 19.89 16.34 -5.45
N GLU A 28 19.89 17.02 -6.60
CA GLU A 28 19.09 18.19 -6.86
C GLU A 28 17.86 17.86 -7.72
N ILE A 29 16.71 18.45 -7.39
CA ILE A 29 15.48 18.31 -8.17
C ILE A 29 14.87 19.67 -8.53
N ALA A 30 14.46 19.79 -9.79
CA ALA A 30 13.70 20.94 -10.27
C ALA A 30 12.24 20.84 -9.85
N VAL A 31 11.75 21.89 -9.19
CA VAL A 31 10.39 21.98 -8.66
C VAL A 31 9.66 23.14 -9.32
N VAL A 32 8.42 22.89 -9.70
CA VAL A 32 7.48 23.88 -10.21
C VAL A 32 6.30 23.98 -9.25
N LYS A 33 5.99 25.18 -8.77
CA LYS A 33 4.78 25.48 -8.00
C LYS A 33 4.01 26.58 -8.71
N TRP A 34 2.72 26.36 -8.96
CA TRP A 34 1.86 27.41 -9.51
C TRP A 34 1.58 28.47 -8.44
N LYS A 35 1.52 29.73 -8.85
CA LYS A 35 1.22 30.84 -7.94
C LYS A 35 -0.23 30.75 -7.50
N ASP A 36 -0.43 30.57 -6.21
CA ASP A 36 -1.68 30.87 -5.52
C ASP A 36 -1.54 32.28 -4.91
N ASP A 37 -2.65 32.94 -4.54
CA ASP A 37 -2.66 34.30 -3.91
C ASP A 37 -1.82 34.42 -2.61
N SER A 38 -1.20 33.34 -2.17
CA SER A 38 -0.31 33.28 -1.02
C SER A 38 1.12 33.70 -1.42
N GLN A 39 1.57 34.86 -0.94
CA GLN A 39 2.96 35.29 -1.04
C GLN A 39 3.90 34.23 -0.44
N CYS A 40 4.97 33.89 -1.17
CA CYS A 40 5.91 32.84 -0.79
C CYS A 40 7.30 33.45 -0.53
N GLU A 41 7.47 34.11 0.63
CA GLU A 41 8.79 34.58 1.07
C GLU A 41 9.63 33.42 1.63
N MET A 42 10.28 32.64 0.76
CA MET A 42 11.00 31.42 1.19
C MET A 42 12.41 31.27 0.60
N ALA A 43 13.21 32.33 0.62
CA ALA A 43 14.64 32.19 0.33
C ALA A 43 15.38 31.58 1.54
N ASN A 44 16.22 30.57 1.31
CA ASN A 44 17.10 29.89 2.29
C ASN A 44 16.44 29.05 3.39
N TYR A 45 15.15 28.74 3.29
CA TYR A 45 14.49 27.87 4.26
C TYR A 45 14.58 26.39 3.86
N LEU A 46 14.58 25.53 4.89
CA LEU A 46 14.28 24.12 4.76
C LEU A 46 12.78 23.98 4.53
N VAL A 47 12.41 23.24 3.50
CA VAL A 47 11.02 23.11 3.08
C VAL A 47 10.60 21.65 2.93
N ARG A 48 9.32 21.41 3.17
CA ARG A 48 8.61 20.18 2.81
C ARG A 48 7.67 20.49 1.66
N LEU A 49 7.79 19.70 0.61
CA LEU A 49 6.93 19.74 -0.55
C LEU A 49 6.06 18.50 -0.62
N ASN A 50 4.78 18.71 -0.92
CA ASN A 50 3.87 17.64 -1.30
C ASN A 50 3.47 17.84 -2.75
N GLY A 51 3.52 16.78 -3.55
CA GLY A 51 3.28 16.93 -4.98
C GLY A 51 3.35 15.63 -5.78
N THR A 52 3.56 15.80 -7.09
CA THR A 52 3.65 14.70 -8.05
C THR A 52 4.87 14.87 -8.92
N ILE A 53 5.56 13.76 -9.19
CA ILE A 53 6.68 13.73 -10.13
C ILE A 53 6.11 13.59 -11.54
N SER A 54 6.52 14.48 -12.44
CA SER A 54 6.26 14.39 -13.87
C SER A 54 7.58 14.25 -14.63
N LYS A 55 7.54 13.54 -15.76
CA LYS A 55 8.69 13.43 -16.67
C LYS A 55 8.31 14.08 -17.99
N SER A 56 9.04 15.11 -18.39
CA SER A 56 8.86 15.78 -19.68
C SER A 56 10.20 15.90 -20.38
N ASN A 57 10.27 15.52 -21.66
CA ASN A 57 11.50 15.58 -22.47
C ASN A 57 12.74 14.99 -21.76
N SER A 58 12.57 13.85 -21.09
CA SER A 58 13.60 13.16 -20.29
C SER A 58 14.06 13.86 -19.02
N VAL A 59 13.54 15.05 -18.70
CA VAL A 59 13.79 15.76 -17.44
C VAL A 59 12.70 15.41 -16.44
N LEU A 60 13.11 15.01 -15.24
CA LEU A 60 12.19 14.83 -14.11
C LEU A 60 11.94 16.19 -13.47
N SER A 61 10.67 16.53 -13.30
CA SER A 61 10.24 17.73 -12.59
C SER A 61 9.25 17.34 -11.50
N PHE A 62 9.28 18.08 -10.39
CA PHE A 62 8.34 17.91 -9.31
C PHE A 62 7.32 19.03 -9.33
N ASN A 63 6.04 18.70 -9.48
CA ASN A 63 4.96 19.67 -9.38
C ASN A 63 4.49 19.74 -7.93
N ALA A 64 4.82 20.83 -7.25
CA ALA A 64 4.46 21.05 -5.85
C ALA A 64 3.03 21.59 -5.75
N ILE A 65 2.22 20.92 -4.94
CA ILE A 65 0.86 21.33 -4.57
C ILE A 65 0.92 22.13 -3.27
N LYS A 66 1.66 21.63 -2.28
CA LYS A 66 1.82 22.27 -0.97
C LYS A 66 3.29 22.46 -0.65
N LEU A 67 3.61 23.62 -0.11
CA LEU A 67 4.96 24.00 0.31
C LEU A 67 4.89 24.55 1.72
N GLU A 68 5.65 23.94 2.62
CA GLU A 68 5.68 24.28 4.05
C GLU A 68 7.13 24.49 4.48
N ALA A 69 7.40 25.57 5.23
CA ALA A 69 8.67 25.74 5.91
C ALA A 69 8.75 24.77 7.09
N ILE A 70 9.91 24.14 7.29
CA ILE A 70 10.12 23.13 8.32
C ILE A 70 11.39 23.37 9.12
N ASN A 71 11.52 22.68 10.25
CA ASN A 71 12.72 22.66 11.08
C ASN A 71 13.60 21.42 10.77
N TYR A 72 14.82 21.40 11.33
CA TYR A 72 15.74 20.26 11.20
C TYR A 72 15.15 18.94 11.72
N GLN A 73 14.35 18.96 12.79
CA GLN A 73 13.72 17.76 13.32
C GLN A 73 12.81 17.08 12.29
N ALA A 74 12.10 17.87 11.48
CA ALA A 74 11.22 17.35 10.44
C ALA A 74 11.99 16.67 9.30
N ILE A 75 13.25 17.05 9.06
CA ILE A 75 14.14 16.37 8.11
C ILE A 75 14.49 14.99 8.65
N ILE A 76 14.99 14.92 9.89
CA ILE A 76 15.39 13.65 10.51
C ILE A 76 14.22 12.67 10.51
N ASN A 77 13.03 13.13 10.91
CA ASN A 77 11.83 12.31 10.91
C ASN A 77 11.45 11.85 9.49
N HIS A 78 11.61 12.71 8.49
CA HIS A 78 11.33 12.35 7.09
C HIS A 78 12.33 11.32 6.57
N THR A 79 13.63 11.47 6.86
CA THR A 79 14.66 10.50 6.47
C THR A 79 14.39 9.12 7.08
N LEU A 80 14.05 9.07 8.36
CA LEU A 80 13.69 7.82 9.04
C LEU A 80 12.43 7.18 8.41
N PHE A 81 11.43 8.00 8.07
CA PHE A 81 10.23 7.53 7.40
C PHE A 81 10.53 6.92 6.03
N VAL A 82 11.34 7.60 5.20
CA VAL A 82 11.74 7.12 3.87
C VAL A 82 12.53 5.81 3.98
N LEU A 83 13.47 5.73 4.93
CA LEU A 83 14.24 4.51 5.17
C LEU A 83 13.33 3.33 5.57
N ASN A 84 12.42 3.55 6.51
CA ASN A 84 11.48 2.52 6.94
C ASN A 84 10.56 2.06 5.79
N ALA A 85 10.00 3.00 5.03
CA ALA A 85 9.15 2.68 3.89
C ALA A 85 9.90 1.89 2.81
N ASN A 86 11.17 2.22 2.54
CA ASN A 86 12.01 1.48 1.60
C ASN A 86 12.30 0.05 2.08
N LEU A 87 12.61 -0.12 3.37
CA LEU A 87 12.81 -1.45 3.96
C LEU A 87 11.56 -2.31 3.86
N GLU A 88 10.39 -1.75 4.18
CA GLU A 88 9.11 -2.45 4.03
C GLU A 88 8.85 -2.87 2.56
N LEU A 89 9.13 -1.98 1.61
CA LEU A 89 9.01 -2.29 0.19
C LEU A 89 9.98 -3.39 -0.26
N GLU A 90 11.21 -3.43 0.26
CA GLU A 90 12.16 -4.51 -0.04
C GLU A 90 11.69 -5.85 0.52
N VAL A 91 11.18 -5.88 1.76
CA VAL A 91 10.60 -7.08 2.35
C VAL A 91 9.42 -7.58 1.51
N LEU A 92 8.56 -6.68 1.01
CA LEU A 92 7.44 -7.04 0.13
C LEU A 92 7.91 -7.55 -1.25
N LYS A 93 8.95 -6.96 -1.83
CA LYS A 93 9.56 -7.45 -3.09
C LYS A 93 10.12 -8.86 -2.93
N LEU A 94 10.75 -9.15 -1.79
CA LEU A 94 11.28 -10.49 -1.51
C LEU A 94 10.15 -11.52 -1.31
N LYS A 95 9.07 -11.14 -0.62
CA LYS A 95 7.88 -11.99 -0.47
C LYS A 95 7.19 -12.28 -1.81
N THR A 96 7.12 -11.31 -2.72
CA THR A 96 6.51 -11.48 -4.06
C THR A 96 7.42 -12.24 -5.04
N CYS A 97 8.74 -12.08 -4.96
CA CYS A 97 9.70 -12.86 -5.76
C CYS A 97 9.80 -14.35 -5.35
N GLY A 98 9.29 -14.72 -4.16
CA GLY A 98 9.19 -16.11 -3.71
C GLY A 98 8.01 -16.91 -4.29
N GLN A 99 7.04 -16.26 -4.97
CA GLN A 99 5.81 -16.92 -5.40
C GLN A 99 5.70 -17.16 -6.92
N ASN A 100 6.60 -16.64 -7.76
CA ASN A 100 6.49 -16.74 -9.22
C ASN A 100 7.65 -17.47 -9.91
N LYS A 101 7.84 -18.75 -9.57
CA LYS A 101 8.52 -19.72 -10.45
C LYS A 101 7.73 -21.02 -10.52
N ARG A 102 6.61 -21.01 -11.24
CA ARG A 102 6.14 -22.20 -11.97
C ARG A 102 5.74 -21.78 -13.37
N ASP A 103 6.66 -22.00 -14.28
CA ASP A 103 6.50 -21.88 -15.71
C ASP A 103 5.21 -22.56 -16.19
N VAL A 104 4.37 -21.76 -16.82
CA VAL A 104 3.27 -22.21 -17.66
C VAL A 104 3.87 -22.92 -18.88
N LYS A 105 4.03 -24.24 -18.78
CA LYS A 105 4.02 -25.13 -19.95
C LYS A 105 2.65 -25.77 -20.05
N MET A 106 1.90 -25.20 -20.98
CA MET A 106 0.68 -25.73 -21.58
C MET A 106 0.91 -27.18 -22.06
N LYS A 107 0.35 -28.14 -21.34
CA LYS A 107 -0.05 -29.45 -21.88
C LYS A 107 -1.33 -29.90 -21.18
N GLN A 108 -2.40 -29.93 -21.97
CA GLN A 108 -3.58 -30.76 -21.78
C GLN A 108 -3.23 -32.10 -21.10
N GLN A 109 -3.80 -32.36 -19.92
CA GLN A 109 -4.65 -33.52 -19.61
C GLN A 109 -4.75 -33.80 -18.10
N SER A 110 -5.98 -34.17 -17.71
CA SER A 110 -6.39 -34.94 -16.52
C SER A 110 -6.33 -34.31 -15.12
N LEU A 111 -7.52 -33.92 -14.63
CA LEU A 111 -8.09 -34.33 -13.34
C LEU A 111 -7.19 -34.23 -12.09
N ALA A 112 -6.75 -33.03 -11.72
CA ALA A 112 -6.19 -32.77 -10.39
C ALA A 112 -6.30 -31.29 -9.96
N ASN A 113 -7.42 -30.62 -10.23
CA ASN A 113 -7.70 -29.26 -9.74
C ASN A 113 -8.56 -29.31 -8.46
N LYS A 114 -7.95 -29.62 -7.31
CA LYS A 114 -8.63 -29.50 -6.01
C LYS A 114 -7.88 -28.75 -4.91
N PHE A 115 -6.69 -28.20 -5.20
CA PHE A 115 -5.84 -27.64 -4.13
C PHE A 115 -5.05 -26.40 -4.54
N THR A 116 -5.72 -25.39 -5.11
CA THR A 116 -5.15 -24.03 -5.16
C THR A 116 -5.59 -23.24 -3.91
N PRO A 117 -4.76 -22.34 -3.34
CA PRO A 117 -5.13 -21.54 -2.18
C PRO A 117 -6.40 -20.72 -2.41
N GLU A 118 -6.60 -20.21 -3.63
CA GLU A 118 -7.83 -19.51 -4.05
C GLU A 118 -9.08 -20.40 -3.92
N SER A 119 -9.00 -21.68 -4.31
CA SER A 119 -10.12 -22.62 -4.18
C SER A 119 -10.49 -22.94 -2.73
N ARG A 120 -9.54 -22.80 -1.79
CA ARG A 120 -9.78 -22.99 -0.36
C ARG A 120 -10.51 -21.79 0.24
N HIS A 121 -10.14 -20.57 -0.14
CA HIS A 121 -10.85 -19.36 0.25
C HIS A 121 -12.29 -19.37 -0.26
N GLU A 122 -12.51 -19.78 -1.51
CA GLU A 122 -13.86 -19.88 -2.10
C GLU A 122 -14.70 -20.97 -1.43
N THR A 123 -14.10 -22.14 -1.14
CA THR A 123 -14.78 -23.24 -0.43
C THR A 123 -15.18 -22.82 0.98
N MET A 124 -14.32 -22.07 1.68
CA MET A 124 -14.58 -21.59 3.02
C MET A 124 -15.65 -20.50 3.05
N LEU A 125 -15.58 -19.54 2.10
CA LEU A 125 -16.59 -18.50 1.97
C LEU A 125 -17.96 -19.07 1.59
N LYS A 126 -18.00 -20.07 0.69
CA LYS A 126 -19.21 -20.82 0.38
C LYS A 126 -19.74 -21.62 1.58
N ALA A 127 -18.84 -22.23 2.35
CA ALA A 127 -19.24 -22.95 3.56
C ALA A 127 -19.85 -22.01 4.60
N ILE A 128 -19.36 -20.77 4.74
CA ILE A 128 -19.90 -19.75 5.66
C ILE A 128 -21.23 -19.19 5.14
N SER A 129 -21.33 -18.87 3.84
CA SER A 129 -22.57 -18.29 3.26
C SER A 129 -23.73 -19.29 3.13
N GLU A 130 -23.45 -20.59 3.14
CA GLU A 130 -24.49 -21.63 3.20
C GLU A 130 -25.18 -21.71 4.58
N PHE A 131 -24.59 -21.15 5.64
CA PHE A 131 -25.26 -21.06 6.94
C PHE A 131 -26.08 -19.78 7.03
N LYS A 132 -27.39 -19.96 7.15
CA LYS A 132 -28.39 -18.88 7.22
C LYS A 132 -28.81 -18.53 8.65
N ASP A 133 -28.06 -18.97 9.66
CA ASP A 133 -28.37 -18.66 11.06
C ASP A 133 -27.86 -17.26 11.43
N GLU A 134 -28.70 -16.47 12.09
CA GLU A 134 -28.42 -15.08 12.52
C GLU A 134 -27.20 -14.95 13.46
N ILE A 135 -26.77 -16.06 14.06
CA ILE A 135 -25.68 -16.13 15.03
C ILE A 135 -24.31 -16.31 14.34
N GLY A 136 -24.27 -16.76 13.09
CA GLY A 136 -23.04 -17.11 12.37
C GLY A 136 -22.54 -18.53 12.68
N VAL A 137 -21.42 -18.90 12.07
CA VAL A 137 -20.86 -20.26 12.12
C VAL A 137 -19.69 -20.31 13.07
N SER A 138 -19.66 -21.28 13.98
CA SER A 138 -18.55 -21.44 14.89
C SER A 138 -17.29 -22.00 14.20
N PHE A 139 -16.13 -21.62 14.71
CA PHE A 139 -14.82 -22.09 14.26
C PHE A 139 -14.75 -23.63 14.15
N HIS A 140 -15.29 -24.34 15.15
CA HIS A 140 -15.27 -25.80 15.21
C HIS A 140 -16.19 -26.46 14.17
N GLU A 141 -17.31 -25.81 13.81
CA GLU A 141 -18.23 -26.32 12.79
C GLU A 141 -17.68 -26.12 11.39
N LEU A 142 -17.01 -24.99 11.13
CA LEU A 142 -16.29 -24.76 9.88
C LEU A 142 -15.12 -25.73 9.71
N GLN A 143 -14.34 -25.97 10.78
CA GLN A 143 -13.26 -26.95 10.79
C GLN A 143 -13.77 -28.37 10.52
N ARG A 144 -14.97 -28.70 11.00
CA ARG A 144 -15.64 -29.98 10.70
C ARG A 144 -16.13 -30.07 9.26
N LYS A 145 -16.55 -28.98 8.61
CA LYS A 145 -16.91 -29.01 7.19
C LYS A 145 -15.68 -29.01 6.27
N CYS A 146 -14.58 -28.39 6.71
CA CYS A 146 -13.34 -28.27 5.97
C CYS A 146 -12.24 -29.14 6.57
N HIS A 147 -12.45 -30.47 6.55
CA HIS A 147 -11.53 -31.47 7.11
C HIS A 147 -10.12 -31.51 6.48
N ASP A 148 -9.92 -30.84 5.34
CA ASP A 148 -8.68 -30.87 4.57
C ASP A 148 -7.68 -29.75 4.93
N LEU A 149 -7.96 -28.95 5.97
CA LEU A 149 -7.15 -27.80 6.38
C LEU A 149 -6.53 -28.00 7.76
N ASP A 150 -5.23 -27.67 7.86
CA ASP A 150 -4.49 -27.59 9.12
C ASP A 150 -4.93 -26.34 9.92
N ASP A 151 -4.87 -26.42 11.26
CA ASP A 151 -5.40 -25.38 12.16
C ASP A 151 -4.74 -24.00 11.95
N VAL A 152 -3.46 -24.01 11.58
CA VAL A 152 -2.69 -22.79 11.28
C VAL A 152 -3.18 -22.17 9.97
N ALA A 153 -3.27 -22.97 8.91
CA ALA A 153 -3.77 -22.51 7.61
C ALA A 153 -5.23 -22.05 7.69
N PHE A 154 -6.04 -22.67 8.55
CA PHE A 154 -7.43 -22.29 8.76
C PHE A 154 -7.55 -20.90 9.41
N LYS A 155 -6.74 -20.61 10.43
CA LYS A 155 -6.70 -19.27 11.07
C LYS A 155 -6.21 -18.20 10.10
N ASP A 156 -5.20 -18.50 9.29
CA ASP A 156 -4.68 -17.57 8.29
C ASP A 156 -5.77 -17.21 7.26
N ILE A 157 -6.50 -18.21 6.76
CA ILE A 157 -7.62 -17.99 5.82
C ILE A 157 -8.73 -17.14 6.45
N ILE A 158 -9.11 -17.38 7.71
CA ILE A 158 -10.12 -16.54 8.40
C ILE A 158 -9.64 -15.10 8.51
N ASN A 159 -8.40 -14.89 8.95
CA ASN A 159 -7.84 -13.55 9.10
C ASN A 159 -7.79 -12.80 7.76
N ASP A 160 -7.45 -13.50 6.68
CA ASP A 160 -7.46 -12.94 5.33
C ASP A 160 -8.88 -12.60 4.88
N LEU A 161 -9.88 -13.44 5.15
CA LEU A 161 -11.28 -13.16 4.81
C LEU A 161 -11.85 -11.98 5.61
N ILE A 162 -11.46 -11.83 6.89
CA ILE A 162 -11.81 -10.68 7.73
C ILE A 162 -11.12 -9.42 7.21
N ALA A 163 -9.83 -9.48 6.90
CA ALA A 163 -9.06 -8.34 6.39
C ALA A 163 -9.61 -7.82 5.05
N ASN A 164 -10.15 -8.72 4.22
CA ASN A 164 -10.81 -8.37 2.95
C ASN A 164 -12.28 -7.94 3.12
N GLY A 165 -12.82 -7.94 4.35
CA GLY A 165 -14.19 -7.52 4.65
C GLY A 165 -15.27 -8.48 4.12
N LEU A 166 -14.90 -9.72 3.81
CA LEU A 166 -15.83 -10.73 3.26
C LEU A 166 -16.61 -11.45 4.37
N ILE A 167 -16.02 -11.55 5.56
CA ILE A 167 -16.66 -12.12 6.76
C ILE A 167 -16.39 -11.22 7.96
N PHE A 168 -17.26 -11.25 8.97
CA PHE A 168 -17.04 -10.56 10.24
C PHE A 168 -17.33 -11.49 11.41
N ALA A 169 -16.66 -11.21 12.54
CA ALA A 169 -16.93 -11.88 13.80
C ALA A 169 -18.22 -11.31 14.42
N THR A 170 -19.14 -12.17 14.84
CA THR A 170 -20.45 -11.75 15.36
C THR A 170 -20.44 -11.57 16.88
N ILE A 171 -20.60 -12.66 17.63
CA ILE A 171 -20.87 -12.66 19.07
C ILE A 171 -19.60 -12.90 19.88
N ASP A 172 -18.67 -13.69 19.35
CA ASP A 172 -17.34 -13.92 19.92
C ASP A 172 -16.28 -13.99 18.80
N ASP A 173 -15.00 -14.01 19.18
CA ASP A 173 -13.86 -14.12 18.25
C ASP A 173 -13.81 -15.48 17.50
N LYS A 174 -14.83 -16.32 17.64
CA LYS A 174 -14.94 -17.67 17.09
C LYS A 174 -16.22 -17.92 16.28
N HIS A 175 -17.11 -16.94 16.13
CA HIS A 175 -18.31 -17.03 15.30
C HIS A 175 -18.22 -16.06 14.12
N PHE A 176 -18.39 -16.59 12.91
CA PHE A 176 -18.18 -15.83 11.67
C PHE A 176 -19.46 -15.81 10.83
N LEU A 177 -19.79 -14.64 10.31
CA LEU A 177 -20.89 -14.46 9.36
C LEU A 177 -20.36 -13.84 8.07
N ALA A 178 -20.87 -14.31 6.92
CA ALA A 178 -20.53 -13.72 5.63
C ALA A 178 -21.25 -12.38 5.48
N CYS A 179 -20.55 -11.38 4.95
CA CYS A 179 -21.20 -10.17 4.46
C CYS A 179 -21.99 -10.54 3.19
N ASP A 180 -23.31 -10.44 3.24
CA ASP A 180 -24.13 -10.43 2.02
C ASP A 180 -23.77 -9.16 1.21
N LEU A 181 -23.19 -9.37 0.03
CA LEU A 181 -23.05 -8.37 -1.04
C LEU A 181 -24.15 -8.56 -2.08
#